data_AF-A0A9X1RL08-F1
#
_entry.id   AF-A0A9X1RL08-F1
#
_cell.length_a   1.000
_cell.length_b   1.000
_cell.length_c   1.000
_cell.angle_alpha   90.00
_cell.angle_beta   90.00
_cell.angle_gamma   90.00
#
_symmetry.space_group_name_H-M   'P 1'
#
loop_
_entity.id
_entity.type
_entity.pdbx_description
1 polymer ?
#
loop_
_entity_poly.entity_id
_entity_poly.type
_entity_poly.pdbx_seq_one_letter_code
_entity_poly.pdbx_strand_id
1 'polypeptide(L)'
;MRSEDSPALFDWTVETFNFQGISDKVAASYLETHGSVTWRELKAQLASVPACPLLDSYWAFEDCRYDKTRRTCSHPRQVRRCPLPKYPLRNGRLNQTAFSLFFFVRDVAKADLFHWIDGQLSTAAAANLSAQESVVGPMRHIFGVSDKVLTMTLSSVLMADRKRRPAWFKVGSRMIVIDRLIHNFLARTGILARFGADHPYGPRCYGENGCADILRFVSTEIDARQFDSGFPADFPRFIQHALWRYCAAGELDVCNGNNIDDRKSCEQSSCIIFNSCSKIALKSK
;
A
#
# COMPACT_ATOMS: atom_id res chain seq x y z
N MET A 1 -0.62 -16.40 11.97
CA MET A 1 -1.65 -15.56 12.60
C MET A 1 -3.01 -16.27 12.63
N ARG A 2 -3.78 -16.11 13.73
CA ARG A 2 -5.12 -16.66 14.00
C ARG A 2 -6.19 -15.54 13.96
N SER A 3 -7.48 -15.89 13.99
CA SER A 3 -8.60 -14.91 14.02
C SER A 3 -8.50 -13.89 15.16
N GLU A 4 -8.00 -14.34 16.31
CA GLU A 4 -7.67 -13.53 17.50
C GLU A 4 -6.65 -12.41 17.22
N ASP A 5 -5.91 -12.48 16.12
CA ASP A 5 -4.91 -11.48 15.73
C ASP A 5 -5.51 -10.33 14.91
N SER A 6 -6.82 -10.30 14.64
CA SER A 6 -7.47 -9.19 13.91
C SER A 6 -7.15 -7.80 14.48
N PRO A 7 -7.10 -7.60 15.82
CA PRO A 7 -6.62 -6.36 16.42
C PRO A 7 -5.18 -6.01 16.03
N ALA A 8 -4.26 -6.98 16.04
CA ALA A 8 -2.86 -6.76 15.67
C ALA A 8 -2.71 -6.43 14.18
N LEU A 9 -3.48 -7.12 13.32
CA LEU A 9 -3.51 -6.82 11.89
C LEU A 9 -4.10 -5.42 11.61
N PHE A 10 -5.14 -5.02 12.36
CA PHE A 10 -5.65 -3.65 12.31
C PHE A 10 -4.57 -2.64 12.68
N ASP A 11 -3.91 -2.81 13.84
CA ASP A 11 -2.89 -1.89 14.35
C ASP A 11 -1.76 -1.70 13.33
N TRP A 12 -1.24 -2.81 12.79
CA TRP A 12 -0.21 -2.80 11.76
C TRP A 12 -0.67 -2.12 10.45
N THR A 13 -1.92 -2.32 10.06
CA THR A 13 -2.50 -1.70 8.86
C THR A 13 -2.61 -0.17 9.02
N VAL A 14 -3.08 0.30 10.18
CA VAL A 14 -3.14 1.74 10.49
C VAL A 14 -1.74 2.35 10.52
N GLU A 15 -0.77 1.67 11.13
CA GLU A 15 0.62 2.12 11.15
C GLU A 15 1.16 2.29 9.72
N THR A 16 0.95 1.30 8.85
CA THR A 16 1.36 1.37 7.43
C THR A 16 0.68 2.55 6.70
N PHE A 17 -0.59 2.83 6.98
CA PHE A 17 -1.29 3.97 6.39
C PHE A 17 -0.74 5.33 6.80
N ASN A 18 0.01 5.44 7.90
CA ASN A 18 0.63 6.70 8.29
C ASN A 18 1.72 7.15 7.30
N PHE A 19 2.33 6.23 6.55
CA PHE A 19 3.38 6.53 5.56
C PHE A 19 2.83 7.17 4.27
N GLN A 20 1.50 7.26 4.11
CA GLN A 20 0.93 7.84 2.91
C GLN A 20 1.15 9.36 2.81
N GLY A 21 1.50 9.83 1.61
CA GLY A 21 1.51 11.25 1.24
C GLY A 21 2.65 12.09 1.82
N ILE A 22 3.63 11.49 2.49
CA ILE A 22 4.84 12.14 3.01
C ILE A 22 6.05 11.21 2.85
N SER A 23 7.24 11.65 3.21
CA SER A 23 8.42 10.78 3.24
C SER A 23 8.39 9.82 4.43
N ASP A 24 8.97 8.63 4.24
CA ASP A 24 8.99 7.58 5.26
C ASP A 24 9.70 8.03 6.55
N LYS A 25 10.78 8.82 6.43
CA LYS A 25 11.49 9.40 7.57
C LYS A 25 10.59 10.31 8.42
N VAL A 26 9.77 11.15 7.78
CA VAL A 26 8.85 12.05 8.51
C VAL A 26 7.72 11.26 9.15
N ALA A 27 7.21 10.22 8.47
CA ALA A 27 6.19 9.34 9.02
C ALA A 27 6.70 8.58 10.25
N ALA A 28 7.88 7.96 10.15
CA ALA A 28 8.52 7.21 11.22
C ALA A 28 8.78 8.08 12.45
N SER A 29 9.39 9.26 12.27
CA SER A 29 9.64 10.19 13.38
C SER A 29 8.35 10.65 14.06
N TYR A 30 7.28 10.85 13.31
CA TYR A 30 5.97 11.21 13.88
C TYR A 30 5.41 10.07 14.73
N LEU A 31 5.43 8.84 14.20
CA LEU A 31 4.95 7.63 14.90
C LEU A 31 5.76 7.34 16.16
N GLU A 32 7.08 7.47 16.12
CA GLU A 32 7.95 7.31 17.28
C GLU A 32 7.60 8.29 18.41
N THR A 33 7.21 9.52 18.04
CA THR A 33 6.89 10.57 19.02
C THR A 33 5.46 10.48 19.56
N HIS A 34 4.48 10.15 18.70
CA HIS A 34 3.04 10.28 19.03
C HIS A 34 2.30 8.94 19.10
N GLY A 35 2.93 7.85 18.67
CA GLY A 35 2.30 6.55 18.49
C GLY A 35 1.29 6.53 17.34
N SER A 36 0.53 5.43 17.30
CA SER A 36 -0.63 5.25 16.43
C SER A 36 -1.84 4.90 17.29
N VAL A 37 -3.03 4.91 16.69
CA VAL A 37 -4.25 4.44 17.35
C VAL A 37 -4.37 2.93 17.20
N THR A 38 -4.80 2.27 18.28
CA THR A 38 -5.00 0.82 18.33
C THR A 38 -6.48 0.43 18.25
N TRP A 39 -6.72 -0.81 17.83
CA TRP A 39 -8.05 -1.43 17.83
C TRP A 39 -8.69 -1.38 19.22
N ARG A 40 -7.91 -1.70 20.26
CA ARG A 40 -8.40 -1.74 21.64
C ARG A 40 -8.85 -0.37 22.12
N GLU A 41 -8.10 0.68 21.80
CA GLU A 41 -8.47 2.06 22.15
C GLU A 41 -9.76 2.50 21.46
N LEU A 42 -9.90 2.24 20.16
CA LEU A 42 -11.12 2.58 19.42
C LEU A 42 -12.33 1.78 19.95
N LYS A 43 -12.15 0.48 20.16
CA LYS A 43 -13.20 -0.38 20.71
C LYS A 43 -13.67 0.09 22.08
N ALA A 44 -12.75 0.40 22.99
CA ALA A 44 -13.09 0.91 24.32
C ALA A 44 -13.80 2.27 24.23
N GLN A 45 -13.31 3.17 23.39
CA GLN A 45 -13.86 4.51 23.24
C GLN A 45 -15.24 4.54 22.57
N LEU A 46 -15.55 3.52 21.76
CA LEU A 46 -16.83 3.31 21.07
C LEU A 46 -17.77 2.31 21.78
N ALA A 47 -17.38 1.77 22.94
CA ALA A 47 -18.20 0.80 23.68
C ALA A 47 -19.46 1.44 24.29
N SER A 48 -19.41 2.72 24.64
CA SER A 48 -20.61 3.51 24.96
C SER A 48 -21.28 3.97 23.68
N VAL A 49 -22.61 3.91 23.61
CA VAL A 49 -23.41 4.41 22.47
C VAL A 49 -22.91 5.82 22.09
N PRO A 50 -22.24 5.99 20.94
CA PRO A 50 -21.78 7.30 20.54
C PRO A 50 -23.00 8.18 20.29
N ALA A 51 -22.97 9.44 20.76
CA ALA A 51 -24.07 10.35 20.46
C ALA A 51 -24.21 10.61 18.95
N CYS A 52 -23.11 10.45 18.19
CA CYS A 52 -23.03 10.79 16.77
C CYS A 52 -23.46 9.61 15.90
N PRO A 53 -24.52 9.74 15.09
CA PRO A 53 -25.03 8.63 14.28
C PRO A 53 -24.03 8.15 13.23
N LEU A 54 -23.07 9.01 12.82
CA LEU A 54 -22.02 8.61 11.89
C LEU A 54 -21.01 7.62 12.50
N LEU A 55 -21.04 7.37 13.81
CA LEU A 55 -20.17 6.39 14.47
C LEU A 55 -20.88 5.05 14.70
N ASP A 56 -22.11 4.89 14.20
CA ASP A 56 -22.92 3.70 14.41
C ASP A 56 -22.49 2.53 13.54
N SER A 57 -22.12 2.78 12.27
CA SER A 57 -21.70 1.74 11.33
C SER A 57 -20.71 2.23 10.27
N TYR A 58 -20.09 1.29 9.57
CA TYR A 58 -19.17 1.55 8.45
C TYR A 58 -19.78 2.47 7.39
N TRP A 59 -20.99 2.17 6.92
CA TRP A 59 -21.67 2.97 5.90
C TRP A 59 -22.17 4.30 6.45
N ALA A 60 -22.57 4.36 7.73
CA ALA A 60 -22.92 5.64 8.36
C ALA A 60 -21.71 6.59 8.47
N PHE A 61 -20.49 6.05 8.57
CA PHE A 61 -19.28 6.86 8.75
C PHE A 61 -18.80 7.57 7.47
N GLU A 62 -19.23 7.12 6.29
CA GLU A 62 -18.74 7.60 4.99
C GLU A 62 -18.80 9.12 4.84
N ASP A 63 -19.84 9.75 5.40
CA ASP A 63 -20.07 11.19 5.34
C ASP A 63 -19.47 12.01 6.51
N CYS A 64 -18.56 11.45 7.32
CA CYS A 64 -17.99 12.16 8.49
C CYS A 64 -17.38 13.53 8.12
N ARG A 65 -16.50 13.55 7.11
CA ARG A 65 -15.82 14.77 6.61
C ARG A 65 -15.16 15.62 7.70
N TYR A 66 -14.53 14.98 8.68
CA TYR A 66 -13.83 15.68 9.74
C TYR A 66 -12.62 16.47 9.21
N ASP A 67 -12.58 17.75 9.53
CA ASP A 67 -11.46 18.65 9.29
C ASP A 67 -10.80 19.00 10.63
N LYS A 68 -9.57 18.54 10.83
CA LYS A 68 -8.81 18.74 12.08
C LYS A 68 -8.41 20.20 12.30
N THR A 69 -8.15 20.95 11.24
CA THR A 69 -7.72 22.36 11.32
C THR A 69 -8.91 23.24 11.70
N ARG A 70 -10.05 23.05 11.03
CA ARG A 70 -11.28 23.80 11.29
C ARG A 70 -12.07 23.26 12.48
N ARG A 71 -11.69 22.07 12.99
CA ARG A 71 -12.40 21.34 14.07
C ARG A 71 -13.89 21.21 13.79
N THR A 72 -14.23 20.85 12.55
CA THR A 72 -15.62 20.71 12.09
C THR A 72 -15.80 19.40 11.32
N CYS A 73 -17.05 18.99 11.12
CA CYS A 73 -17.43 17.80 10.36
C CYS A 73 -18.86 18.00 9.80
N SER A 74 -19.42 16.99 9.13
CA SER A 74 -20.81 17.05 8.65
C SER A 74 -21.86 17.09 9.78
N HIS A 75 -21.48 16.74 11.01
CA HIS A 75 -22.33 16.75 12.20
C HIS A 75 -21.74 17.64 13.32
N PRO A 76 -21.64 18.97 13.10
CA PRO A 76 -20.83 19.86 13.93
C PRO A 76 -21.32 19.97 15.39
N ARG A 77 -22.62 19.76 15.64
CA ARG A 77 -23.19 19.79 17.00
C ARG A 77 -22.58 18.72 17.92
N GLN A 78 -22.04 17.66 17.35
CA GLN A 78 -21.55 16.48 18.06
C GLN A 78 -20.03 16.48 18.24
N VAL A 79 -19.31 17.36 17.53
CA VAL A 79 -17.84 17.33 17.42
C VAL A 79 -17.13 17.40 18.77
N ARG A 80 -17.68 18.15 19.74
CA ARG A 80 -17.08 18.32 21.07
C ARG A 80 -17.03 17.03 21.89
N ARG A 81 -17.99 16.12 21.69
CA ARG A 81 -18.07 14.82 22.38
C ARG A 81 -17.59 13.67 21.49
N CYS A 82 -17.28 13.95 20.23
CA CYS A 82 -16.81 12.95 19.29
C CYS A 82 -15.45 12.39 19.73
N PRO A 83 -15.24 11.07 19.68
CA PRO A 83 -13.94 10.48 19.96
C PRO A 83 -12.91 10.69 18.86
N LEU A 84 -13.34 10.87 17.61
CA LEU A 84 -12.44 10.96 16.46
C LEU A 84 -11.38 12.08 16.58
N PRO A 85 -11.69 13.31 17.04
CA PRO A 85 -10.71 14.37 17.24
C PRO A 85 -9.63 14.08 18.30
N LYS A 86 -9.84 13.12 19.21
CA LYS A 86 -8.97 12.90 20.38
C LYS A 86 -7.63 12.26 20.01
N TYR A 87 -7.56 11.55 18.88
CA TYR A 87 -6.37 10.80 18.50
C TYR A 87 -5.33 11.71 17.84
N PRO A 88 -4.06 11.68 18.31
CA PRO A 88 -2.99 12.53 17.81
C PRO A 88 -2.35 11.94 16.54
N LEU A 89 -3.13 11.45 15.57
CA LEU A 89 -2.54 11.13 14.26
C LEU A 89 -2.22 12.42 13.52
N ARG A 90 -1.26 12.35 12.59
CA ARG A 90 -0.68 13.51 11.89
C ARG A 90 -1.72 14.48 11.33
N ASN A 91 -2.85 13.98 10.84
CA ASN A 91 -3.92 14.81 10.29
C ASN A 91 -5.31 14.18 10.48
N GLY A 92 -6.36 14.98 10.27
CA GLY A 92 -7.75 14.52 10.41
C GLY A 92 -8.17 13.46 9.39
N ARG A 93 -7.47 13.38 8.25
CA ARG A 93 -7.68 12.31 7.27
C ARG A 93 -7.28 10.96 7.85
N LEU A 94 -6.12 10.87 8.51
CA LEU A 94 -5.67 9.63 9.16
C LEU A 94 -6.58 9.23 10.33
N ASN A 95 -7.13 10.19 11.10
CA ASN A 95 -8.14 9.87 12.10
C ASN A 95 -9.35 9.20 11.45
N GLN A 96 -9.85 9.75 10.34
CA GLN A 96 -10.96 9.13 9.61
C GLN A 96 -10.59 7.79 8.99
N THR A 97 -9.37 7.64 8.46
CA THR A 97 -8.88 6.37 7.92
C THR A 97 -8.89 5.27 8.99
N ALA A 98 -8.38 5.55 10.19
CA ALA A 98 -8.36 4.57 11.27
C ALA A 98 -9.77 4.18 11.73
N PHE A 99 -10.69 5.15 11.87
CA PHE A 99 -12.10 4.88 12.21
C PHE A 99 -12.82 4.10 11.10
N SER A 100 -12.61 4.47 9.83
CA SER A 100 -13.21 3.78 8.69
C SER A 100 -12.72 2.33 8.60
N LEU A 101 -11.42 2.08 8.78
CA LEU A 101 -10.89 0.71 8.86
C LEU A 101 -11.46 -0.04 10.08
N PHE A 102 -11.64 0.64 11.22
CA PHE A 102 -12.18 0.01 12.42
C PHE A 102 -13.61 -0.48 12.17
N PHE A 103 -14.45 0.38 11.58
CA PHE A 103 -15.81 0.01 11.22
C PHE A 103 -15.86 -1.04 10.11
N PHE A 104 -14.94 -0.99 9.14
CA PHE A 104 -14.82 -2.05 8.13
C PHE A 104 -14.57 -3.41 8.81
N VAL A 105 -13.58 -3.49 9.69
CA VAL A 105 -13.26 -4.73 10.39
C VAL A 105 -14.42 -5.17 11.29
N ARG A 106 -15.04 -4.24 12.03
CA ARG A 106 -16.16 -4.54 12.93
C ARG A 106 -17.41 -5.03 12.18
N ASP A 107 -17.80 -4.34 11.11
CA ASP A 107 -19.12 -4.50 10.47
C ASP A 107 -19.06 -5.37 9.23
N VAL A 108 -18.08 -5.13 8.35
CA VAL A 108 -17.93 -5.86 7.06
C VAL A 108 -17.22 -7.18 7.28
N ALA A 109 -16.11 -7.17 8.03
CA ALA A 109 -15.38 -8.39 8.39
C ALA A 109 -15.92 -9.08 9.64
N LYS A 110 -17.01 -8.57 10.25
CA LYS A 110 -17.66 -9.15 11.44
C LYS A 110 -16.70 -9.40 12.60
N ALA A 111 -15.79 -8.45 12.82
CA ALA A 111 -14.69 -8.49 13.79
C ALA A 111 -13.62 -9.58 13.57
N ASP A 112 -13.64 -10.28 12.43
CA ASP A 112 -12.63 -11.27 12.05
C ASP A 112 -12.07 -10.98 10.65
N LEU A 113 -11.05 -10.13 10.59
CA LEU A 113 -10.42 -9.73 9.34
C LEU A 113 -9.71 -10.90 8.65
N PHE A 114 -9.18 -11.86 9.42
CA PHE A 114 -8.52 -13.04 8.86
C PHE A 114 -9.50 -13.95 8.15
N HIS A 115 -10.59 -14.33 8.82
CA HIS A 115 -11.61 -15.18 8.22
C HIS A 115 -12.28 -14.49 7.03
N TRP A 116 -12.47 -13.17 7.10
CA TRP A 116 -12.95 -12.39 5.96
C TRP A 116 -12.02 -12.48 4.75
N ILE A 117 -10.70 -12.27 4.92
CA ILE A 117 -9.71 -12.44 3.83
C ILE A 117 -9.72 -13.88 3.30
N ASP A 118 -9.75 -14.89 4.19
CA ASP A 118 -9.84 -16.30 3.78
C ASP A 118 -11.08 -16.55 2.90
N GLY A 119 -12.23 -15.98 3.26
CA GLY A 119 -13.46 -16.05 2.47
C GLY A 119 -13.32 -15.38 1.10
N GLN A 120 -12.73 -14.18 1.03
CA GLN A 120 -12.50 -13.48 -0.24
C GLN A 120 -11.56 -14.26 -1.18
N LEU A 121 -10.52 -14.89 -0.63
CA LEU A 121 -9.54 -15.64 -1.41
C LEU A 121 -10.04 -17.04 -1.79
N SER A 122 -10.96 -17.63 -1.02
CA SER A 122 -11.56 -18.94 -1.33
C SER A 122 -12.63 -18.86 -2.41
N THR A 123 -13.30 -17.72 -2.54
CA THR A 123 -14.39 -17.50 -3.52
C THR A 123 -13.90 -16.98 -4.86
N ALA A 124 -12.71 -16.37 -4.91
CA ALA A 124 -12.12 -15.94 -6.15
C ALA A 124 -11.67 -17.14 -7.01
N ALA A 125 -12.10 -17.16 -8.27
CA ALA A 125 -11.60 -18.13 -9.24
C ALA A 125 -10.07 -18.07 -9.32
N ALA A 126 -9.43 -19.19 -9.66
CA ALA A 126 -7.97 -19.40 -9.61
C ALA A 126 -7.09 -18.40 -10.41
N ALA A 127 -7.69 -17.45 -11.13
CA ALA A 127 -6.99 -16.34 -11.76
C ALA A 127 -6.52 -15.33 -10.70
N ASN A 128 -5.22 -15.01 -10.73
CA ASN A 128 -4.57 -14.24 -9.67
C ASN A 128 -5.06 -12.79 -9.56
N LEU A 129 -5.53 -12.18 -10.66
CA LEU A 129 -6.06 -10.80 -10.65
C LEU A 129 -7.44 -10.72 -9.99
N SER A 130 -8.31 -11.72 -10.21
CA SER A 130 -9.61 -11.77 -9.51
C SER A 130 -9.45 -12.00 -8.01
N ALA A 131 -8.44 -12.76 -7.59
CA ALA A 131 -8.12 -12.95 -6.17
C ALA A 131 -7.55 -11.69 -5.50
N GLN A 132 -6.79 -10.86 -6.23
CA GLN A 132 -6.37 -9.55 -5.73
C GLN A 132 -7.59 -8.63 -5.56
N GLU A 133 -8.44 -8.53 -6.58
CA GLU A 133 -9.58 -7.62 -6.56
C GLU A 133 -10.65 -8.04 -5.55
N SER A 134 -10.80 -9.33 -5.23
CA SER A 134 -11.74 -9.77 -4.18
C SER A 134 -11.40 -9.24 -2.79
N VAL A 135 -10.12 -8.90 -2.54
CA VAL A 135 -9.69 -8.27 -1.28
C VAL A 135 -9.62 -6.76 -1.41
N VAL A 136 -8.99 -6.25 -2.48
CA VAL A 136 -8.79 -4.80 -2.69
C VAL A 136 -10.11 -4.09 -2.91
N GLY A 137 -11.01 -4.67 -3.70
CA GLY A 137 -12.28 -4.06 -4.09
C GLY A 137 -13.15 -3.61 -2.91
N PRO A 138 -13.50 -4.51 -1.98
CA PRO A 138 -14.27 -4.14 -0.80
C PRO A 138 -13.55 -3.12 0.11
N MET A 139 -12.22 -3.24 0.24
CA MET A 139 -11.42 -2.34 1.10
C MET A 139 -11.16 -0.96 0.48
N ARG A 140 -11.40 -0.77 -0.83
CA ARG A 140 -11.24 0.51 -1.53
C ARG A 140 -12.12 1.62 -0.96
N HIS A 141 -13.22 1.25 -0.32
CA HIS A 141 -14.15 2.19 0.31
C HIS A 141 -13.67 2.69 1.68
N ILE A 142 -12.57 2.15 2.21
CA ILE A 142 -11.98 2.65 3.46
C ILE A 142 -11.48 4.08 3.22
N PHE A 143 -11.99 5.00 4.04
CA PHE A 143 -11.79 6.42 3.84
C PHE A 143 -10.31 6.77 3.74
N GLY A 144 -9.97 7.43 2.65
CA GLY A 144 -8.68 8.06 2.48
C GLY A 144 -7.53 7.12 2.12
N VAL A 145 -7.79 5.85 1.79
CA VAL A 145 -6.78 4.90 1.34
C VAL A 145 -6.83 4.77 -0.18
N SER A 146 -5.72 5.01 -0.87
CA SER A 146 -5.63 4.74 -2.32
C SER A 146 -5.35 3.26 -2.59
N ASP A 147 -5.78 2.73 -3.74
CA ASP A 147 -5.46 1.38 -4.23
C ASP A 147 -3.97 1.05 -4.15
N LYS A 148 -3.11 2.02 -4.46
CA LYS A 148 -1.66 1.89 -4.36
C LYS A 148 -1.24 1.50 -2.94
N VAL A 149 -1.64 2.29 -1.95
CA VAL A 149 -1.30 2.09 -0.54
C VAL A 149 -1.93 0.78 -0.06
N LEU A 150 -3.20 0.55 -0.38
CA LEU A 150 -3.91 -0.68 -0.01
C LEU A 150 -3.23 -1.94 -0.56
N THR A 151 -2.85 -1.93 -1.84
CA THR A 151 -2.16 -3.05 -2.49
C THR A 151 -0.79 -3.32 -1.87
N MET A 152 -0.01 -2.27 -1.57
CA MET A 152 1.28 -2.40 -0.88
C MET A 152 1.11 -3.02 0.51
N THR A 153 0.18 -2.48 1.30
CA THR A 153 -0.10 -2.93 2.66
C THR A 153 -0.56 -4.39 2.66
N LEU A 154 -1.54 -4.74 1.82
CA LEU A 154 -2.07 -6.10 1.73
C LEU A 154 -1.03 -7.10 1.21
N SER A 155 -0.17 -6.72 0.26
CA SER A 155 0.90 -7.61 -0.21
C SER A 155 1.77 -8.08 0.95
N SER A 156 2.21 -7.18 1.83
CA SER A 156 3.00 -7.53 3.02
C SER A 156 2.23 -8.40 4.01
N VAL A 157 0.96 -8.11 4.27
CA VAL A 157 0.09 -8.93 5.14
C VAL A 157 -0.04 -10.35 4.62
N LEU A 158 -0.37 -10.47 3.33
CA LEU A 158 -0.63 -11.76 2.69
C LEU A 158 0.65 -12.60 2.60
N MET A 159 1.83 -11.98 2.58
CA MET A 159 3.11 -12.68 2.57
C MET A 159 3.68 -13.00 3.96
N ALA A 160 3.11 -12.48 5.04
CA ALA A 160 3.70 -12.54 6.39
C ALA A 160 3.82 -13.96 6.97
N ASP A 161 2.90 -14.88 6.63
CA ASP A 161 2.87 -16.24 7.18
C ASP A 161 2.73 -17.30 6.08
N ARG A 162 3.77 -17.43 5.24
CA ARG A 162 3.79 -18.35 4.08
C ARG A 162 3.52 -19.81 4.46
N LYS A 163 3.92 -20.24 5.66
CA LYS A 163 3.79 -21.63 6.11
C LYS A 163 2.35 -22.00 6.46
N ARG A 164 1.64 -21.11 7.17
CA ARG A 164 0.25 -21.39 7.60
C ARG A 164 -0.78 -20.92 6.59
N ARG A 165 -0.43 -19.94 5.73
CA ARG A 165 -1.35 -19.32 4.76
C ARG A 165 -0.76 -19.31 3.33
N PRO A 166 -0.51 -20.48 2.72
CA PRO A 166 0.09 -20.55 1.39
C PRO A 166 -0.79 -19.89 0.30
N ALA A 167 -2.12 -19.93 0.46
CA ALA A 167 -3.05 -19.24 -0.45
C ALA A 167 -2.89 -17.71 -0.40
N TRP A 168 -2.71 -17.15 0.80
CA TRP A 168 -2.43 -15.71 0.96
C TRP A 168 -1.11 -15.36 0.29
N PHE A 169 -0.06 -16.13 0.60
CA PHE A 169 1.27 -15.88 0.05
C PHE A 169 1.27 -15.92 -1.48
N LYS A 170 0.53 -16.84 -2.10
CA LYS A 170 0.37 -16.92 -3.56
C LYS A 170 -0.23 -15.65 -4.16
N VAL A 171 -1.21 -15.03 -3.49
CA VAL A 171 -1.84 -13.79 -3.96
C VAL A 171 -0.94 -12.60 -3.67
N GLY A 172 -0.46 -12.46 -2.43
CA GLY A 172 0.41 -11.37 -1.99
C GLY A 172 1.70 -11.25 -2.81
N SER A 173 2.28 -12.37 -3.23
CA SER A 173 3.50 -12.42 -4.05
C SER A 173 3.30 -11.90 -5.48
N ARG A 174 2.05 -11.73 -5.91
CA ARG A 174 1.68 -11.23 -7.24
C ARG A 174 1.15 -9.79 -7.22
N MET A 175 0.90 -9.24 -6.04
CA MET A 175 0.45 -7.86 -5.85
C MET A 175 1.63 -6.90 -6.04
N ILE A 176 1.69 -6.25 -7.20
CA ILE A 176 2.75 -5.29 -7.52
C ILE A 176 2.20 -3.88 -7.62
N VAL A 177 3.04 -2.92 -7.28
CA VAL A 177 2.71 -1.50 -7.37
C VAL A 177 3.79 -0.78 -8.17
N ILE A 178 3.34 -0.02 -9.18
CA ILE A 178 4.20 0.84 -9.98
C ILE A 178 4.09 2.24 -9.42
N ASP A 179 5.13 2.68 -8.72
CA ASP A 179 5.30 4.07 -8.34
C ASP A 179 6.23 4.81 -9.32
N ARG A 180 6.49 6.09 -9.02
CA ARG A 180 7.39 6.90 -9.84
C ARG A 180 8.82 6.37 -9.85
N LEU A 181 9.30 5.74 -8.78
CA LEU A 181 10.65 5.19 -8.74
C LEU A 181 10.79 4.04 -9.73
N ILE A 182 9.85 3.09 -9.68
CA ILE A 182 9.81 1.95 -10.60
C ILE A 182 9.63 2.42 -12.04
N HIS A 183 8.65 3.29 -12.29
CA HIS A 183 8.40 3.79 -13.64
C HIS A 183 9.62 4.53 -14.21
N ASN A 184 10.20 5.46 -13.43
CA ASN A 184 11.37 6.21 -13.86
C ASN A 184 12.59 5.31 -14.07
N PHE A 185 12.76 4.25 -13.27
CA PHE A 185 13.80 3.26 -13.51
C PHE A 185 13.63 2.61 -14.89
N LEU A 186 12.43 2.11 -15.21
CA LEU A 186 12.15 1.47 -16.50
C LEU A 186 12.33 2.43 -17.68
N ALA A 187 11.94 3.70 -17.50
CA ALA A 187 12.13 4.75 -18.50
C ALA A 187 13.61 5.11 -18.70
N ARG A 188 14.35 5.46 -17.64
CA ARG A 188 15.77 5.87 -17.71
C ARG A 188 16.65 4.77 -18.29
N THR A 189 16.38 3.52 -17.94
CA THR A 189 17.15 2.37 -18.41
C THR A 189 16.87 2.02 -19.87
N GLY A 190 15.83 2.58 -20.48
CA GLY A 190 15.39 2.27 -21.84
C GLY A 190 14.59 0.98 -21.94
N ILE A 191 14.18 0.38 -20.82
CA ILE A 191 13.38 -0.85 -20.82
C ILE A 191 12.02 -0.59 -21.46
N LEU A 192 11.34 0.53 -21.15
CA LEU A 192 10.04 0.84 -21.77
C LEU A 192 10.14 0.90 -23.30
N ALA A 193 11.12 1.62 -23.84
CA ALA A 193 11.35 1.73 -25.27
C ALA A 193 11.64 0.36 -25.93
N ARG A 194 12.46 -0.49 -25.29
CA ARG A 194 12.79 -1.83 -25.82
C ARG A 194 11.57 -2.77 -25.88
N PHE A 195 10.59 -2.57 -25.00
CA PHE A 195 9.33 -3.31 -25.01
C PHE A 195 8.23 -2.63 -25.84
N GLY A 196 8.52 -1.51 -26.53
CA GLY A 196 7.51 -0.75 -27.27
C GLY A 196 6.44 -0.13 -26.36
N ALA A 197 6.79 0.14 -25.11
CA ALA A 197 5.89 0.44 -24.01
C ALA A 197 6.01 1.88 -23.51
N ASP A 198 6.38 2.84 -24.36
CA ASP A 198 6.57 4.22 -23.92
C ASP A 198 5.25 4.90 -23.48
N HIS A 199 5.24 5.38 -22.24
CA HIS A 199 4.10 6.09 -21.66
C HIS A 199 4.57 7.01 -20.51
N PRO A 200 3.81 8.09 -20.19
CA PRO A 200 4.03 8.84 -18.98
C PRO A 200 3.53 8.05 -17.76
N TYR A 201 4.14 8.30 -16.61
CA TYR A 201 3.69 7.74 -15.34
C TYR A 201 2.19 8.00 -15.12
N GLY A 202 1.42 6.93 -14.87
CA GLY A 202 -0.02 7.03 -14.66
C GLY A 202 -0.73 5.70 -14.88
N PRO A 203 -2.04 5.71 -15.19
CA PRO A 203 -2.83 4.49 -15.38
C PRO A 203 -2.26 3.53 -16.42
N ARG A 204 -1.58 4.04 -17.46
CA ARG A 204 -0.92 3.21 -18.48
C ARG A 204 0.18 2.30 -17.93
N CYS A 205 0.73 2.59 -16.75
CA CYS A 205 1.65 1.67 -16.06
C CYS A 205 1.04 0.30 -15.78
N TYR A 206 -0.29 0.22 -15.68
CA TYR A 206 -1.06 -0.99 -15.37
C TYR A 206 -1.89 -1.49 -16.55
N GLY A 207 -1.78 -0.85 -17.72
CA GLY A 207 -2.42 -1.32 -18.94
C GLY A 207 -1.59 -2.41 -19.63
N GLU A 208 -2.14 -2.94 -20.72
CA GLU A 208 -1.45 -3.90 -21.58
C GLU A 208 -0.09 -3.35 -22.03
N ASN A 209 0.96 -4.18 -21.91
CA ASN A 209 2.35 -3.80 -22.16
C ASN A 209 2.87 -2.65 -21.29
N GLY A 210 2.19 -2.32 -20.18
CA GLY A 210 2.62 -1.32 -19.21
C GLY A 210 3.77 -1.80 -18.33
N CYS A 211 4.24 -0.93 -17.42
CA CYS A 211 5.27 -1.27 -16.44
C CYS A 211 4.96 -2.56 -15.65
N ALA A 212 3.72 -2.74 -15.22
CA ALA A 212 3.29 -3.89 -14.44
C ALA A 212 3.43 -5.20 -15.24
N ASP A 213 3.03 -5.20 -16.51
CA ASP A 213 3.14 -6.36 -17.40
C ASP A 213 4.61 -6.70 -17.66
N ILE A 214 5.46 -5.69 -17.89
CA ILE A 214 6.90 -5.89 -18.04
C ILE A 214 7.49 -6.56 -16.79
N LEU A 215 7.15 -6.10 -15.58
CA LEU A 215 7.64 -6.73 -14.35
C LEU A 215 7.15 -8.17 -14.18
N ARG A 216 5.92 -8.47 -14.61
CA ARG A 216 5.37 -9.84 -14.60
C ARG A 216 6.04 -10.74 -15.63
N PHE A 217 6.36 -10.21 -16.80
CA PHE A 217 7.13 -10.93 -17.80
C PHE A 217 8.55 -11.20 -17.28
N VAL A 218 9.25 -10.19 -16.78
CA VAL A 218 10.60 -10.38 -16.22
C VAL A 218 10.61 -11.39 -15.07
N SER A 219 9.56 -11.47 -14.27
CA SER A 219 9.49 -12.45 -13.18
C SER A 219 9.32 -13.89 -13.65
N THR A 220 8.84 -14.16 -14.87
CA THR A 220 8.84 -15.53 -15.42
C THR A 220 10.23 -15.98 -15.87
N GLU A 221 11.11 -15.04 -16.17
CA GLU A 221 12.48 -15.30 -16.63
C GLU A 221 13.49 -15.48 -15.49
N ILE A 222 13.08 -15.19 -14.24
CA ILE A 222 13.95 -15.26 -13.05
C ILE A 222 13.33 -16.24 -12.05
N ASP A 223 13.91 -17.43 -11.91
CA ASP A 223 13.50 -18.37 -10.87
C ASP A 223 13.89 -17.83 -9.49
N ALA A 224 12.93 -17.29 -8.75
CA ALA A 224 13.22 -16.66 -7.46
C ALA A 224 13.65 -17.68 -6.38
N ARG A 225 13.47 -18.99 -6.60
CA ARG A 225 13.94 -20.04 -5.68
C ARG A 225 15.46 -20.08 -5.53
N GLN A 226 16.19 -19.51 -6.49
CA GLN A 226 17.63 -19.36 -6.40
C GLN A 226 18.07 -18.41 -5.27
N PHE A 227 17.18 -17.52 -4.81
CA PHE A 227 17.46 -16.57 -3.72
C PHE A 227 16.95 -17.08 -2.36
N ASP A 228 15.81 -17.77 -2.33
CA ASP A 228 15.26 -18.46 -1.16
C ASP A 228 14.41 -19.63 -1.65
N SER A 229 14.72 -20.86 -1.22
CA SER A 229 14.04 -22.07 -1.72
C SER A 229 12.55 -22.13 -1.39
N GLY A 230 12.06 -21.30 -0.46
CA GLY A 230 10.64 -21.14 -0.15
C GLY A 230 9.95 -20.01 -0.91
N PHE A 231 10.60 -19.37 -1.87
CA PHE A 231 9.95 -18.46 -2.82
C PHE A 231 9.20 -19.24 -3.92
N PRO A 232 8.17 -18.65 -4.53
CA PRO A 232 7.63 -19.19 -5.78
C PRO A 232 8.65 -18.96 -6.90
N ALA A 233 8.65 -19.81 -7.93
CA ALA A 233 9.54 -19.61 -9.08
C ALA A 233 9.26 -18.24 -9.75
N ASP A 234 8.00 -17.96 -10.07
CA ASP A 234 7.52 -16.66 -10.56
C ASP A 234 7.10 -15.75 -9.39
N PHE A 235 7.90 -14.71 -9.11
CA PHE A 235 7.71 -13.81 -7.96
C PHE A 235 7.81 -12.32 -8.35
N PRO A 236 6.80 -11.74 -9.01
CA PRO A 236 6.85 -10.36 -9.51
C PRO A 236 6.96 -9.31 -8.40
N ARG A 237 6.39 -9.58 -7.20
CA ARG A 237 6.55 -8.70 -6.04
C ARG A 237 8.00 -8.60 -5.56
N PHE A 238 8.77 -9.70 -5.66
CA PHE A 238 10.20 -9.68 -5.33
C PHE A 238 10.97 -8.78 -6.31
N ILE A 239 10.71 -8.91 -7.62
CA ILE A 239 11.32 -8.05 -8.64
C ILE A 239 10.97 -6.58 -8.41
N GLN A 240 9.69 -6.26 -8.19
CA GLN A 240 9.27 -4.89 -7.92
C GLN A 240 9.91 -4.33 -6.65
N HIS A 241 10.03 -5.14 -5.59
CA HIS A 241 10.68 -4.71 -4.36
C HIS A 241 12.17 -4.46 -4.56
N ALA A 242 12.87 -5.33 -5.29
CA ALA A 242 14.30 -5.16 -5.59
C ALA A 242 14.56 -3.86 -6.36
N LEU A 243 13.77 -3.57 -7.40
CA LEU A 243 13.87 -2.32 -8.14
C LEU A 243 13.55 -1.10 -7.27
N TRP A 244 12.54 -1.19 -6.39
CA TRP A 244 12.22 -0.10 -5.47
C TRP A 244 13.39 0.18 -4.53
N ARG A 245 14.00 -0.85 -3.91
CA ARG A 245 15.17 -0.69 -3.04
C ARG A 245 16.37 -0.10 -3.77
N TYR A 246 16.53 -0.47 -5.04
CA TYR A 246 17.60 0.10 -5.88
C TYR A 246 17.45 1.61 -6.12
N CYS A 247 16.22 2.12 -6.08
CA CYS A 247 15.90 3.52 -6.39
C CYS A 247 15.61 4.38 -5.15
N ALA A 248 15.14 3.79 -4.05
CA ALA A 248 14.64 4.53 -2.90
C ALA A 248 15.78 5.16 -2.08
N ALA A 249 15.57 6.40 -1.64
CA ALA A 249 16.54 7.18 -0.86
C ALA A 249 16.93 6.55 0.48
N GLY A 250 16.01 5.83 1.11
CA GLY A 250 16.24 5.13 2.37
C GLY A 250 16.86 3.74 2.21
N GLU A 251 17.16 3.32 0.99
CA GLU A 251 17.64 1.97 0.66
C GLU A 251 19.01 2.06 -0.03
N LEU A 252 19.15 1.59 -1.27
CA LEU A 252 20.43 1.63 -1.98
C LEU A 252 20.71 2.98 -2.66
N ASP A 253 19.66 3.79 -2.89
CA ASP A 253 19.76 5.16 -3.41
C ASP A 253 20.55 5.32 -4.73
N VAL A 254 20.52 4.30 -5.59
CA VAL A 254 21.33 4.27 -6.83
C VAL A 254 20.64 4.96 -8.00
N CYS A 255 19.41 4.56 -8.33
CA CYS A 255 18.65 5.16 -9.46
C CYS A 255 17.62 6.19 -8.97
N ASN A 256 18.02 7.06 -8.05
CA ASN A 256 17.15 8.05 -7.43
C ASN A 256 17.13 9.36 -8.23
N GLY A 257 15.93 9.89 -8.52
CA GLY A 257 15.76 11.19 -9.19
C GLY A 257 16.21 12.40 -8.37
N ASN A 258 16.48 12.25 -7.08
CA ASN A 258 17.10 13.29 -6.26
C ASN A 258 18.61 13.39 -6.51
N ASN A 259 19.24 12.29 -6.96
CA ASN A 259 20.69 12.21 -7.20
C ASN A 259 21.04 12.30 -8.70
N ILE A 260 20.03 12.19 -9.57
CA ILE A 260 20.18 12.19 -11.02
C ILE A 260 19.52 13.43 -11.61
N ASP A 261 20.26 14.20 -12.41
CA ASP A 261 19.67 15.28 -13.21
C ASP A 261 18.95 14.69 -14.44
N ASP A 262 17.63 14.51 -14.31
CA ASP A 262 16.76 13.97 -15.35
C ASP A 262 16.70 14.82 -16.66
N ARG A 263 17.43 15.95 -16.77
CA ARG A 263 17.57 16.75 -18.01
C ARG A 263 18.75 16.32 -18.89
N LYS A 264 19.62 15.44 -18.37
CA LYS A 264 20.80 14.93 -19.08
C LYS A 264 20.99 13.44 -18.84
N SER A 265 21.87 12.81 -19.61
CA SER A 265 22.23 11.41 -19.40
C SER A 265 22.91 11.21 -18.04
N CYS A 266 22.58 10.10 -17.38
CA CYS A 266 23.13 9.76 -16.08
C CYS A 266 24.64 9.45 -16.16
N GLU A 267 25.41 10.06 -15.25
CA GLU A 267 26.88 9.97 -15.16
C GLU A 267 27.37 9.03 -14.04
N GLN A 268 26.47 8.36 -13.32
CA GLN A 268 26.80 7.51 -12.17
C GLN A 268 27.46 6.18 -12.58
N SER A 269 28.77 6.22 -12.84
CA SER A 269 29.57 5.10 -13.33
C SER A 269 29.65 3.90 -12.40
N SER A 270 29.38 4.08 -11.10
CA SER A 270 29.31 2.99 -10.11
C SER A 270 28.01 2.17 -10.15
N CYS A 271 27.03 2.58 -10.97
CA CYS A 271 25.78 1.84 -11.15
C CYS A 271 26.04 0.48 -11.81
N ILE A 272 25.58 -0.61 -11.21
CA ILE A 272 25.84 -1.99 -11.68
C ILE A 272 25.31 -2.28 -13.10
N ILE A 273 24.32 -1.52 -13.56
CA ILE A 273 23.78 -1.62 -14.92
C ILE A 273 24.21 -0.45 -15.81
N PHE A 274 25.23 0.33 -15.41
CA PHE A 274 25.63 1.54 -16.12
C PHE A 274 25.91 1.27 -17.60
N ASN A 275 26.63 0.21 -17.93
CA ASN A 275 27.02 -0.09 -19.32
C ASN A 275 25.87 -0.58 -20.21
N SER A 276 24.81 -1.16 -19.64
CA SER A 276 23.65 -1.68 -20.38
C SER A 276 22.43 -0.75 -20.35
N CYS A 277 22.45 0.26 -19.48
CA CYS A 277 21.44 1.29 -19.32
C CYS A 277 21.52 2.33 -20.44
N SER A 278 20.38 2.64 -21.06
CA SER A 278 20.28 3.67 -22.12
C SER A 278 20.42 5.11 -21.62
N LYS A 279 20.35 5.36 -20.29
CA LYS A 279 20.54 6.68 -19.65
C LYS A 279 19.63 7.77 -20.22
N ILE A 280 18.38 7.40 -20.52
CA ILE A 280 17.39 8.31 -21.12
C ILE A 280 17.09 9.44 -20.13
N ALA A 281 17.22 10.68 -20.58
CA ALA A 281 16.79 11.86 -19.84
C ALA A 281 15.25 11.91 -19.80
N LEU A 282 14.66 12.08 -18.61
CA LEU A 282 13.20 12.06 -18.42
C LEU A 282 12.54 13.42 -18.60
N LYS A 283 13.32 14.51 -18.60
CA LYS A 283 12.83 15.88 -18.75
C LYS A 283 13.48 16.51 -19.97
N SER A 284 12.68 17.16 -20.80
CA SER A 284 13.18 18.07 -21.82
C SER A 284 13.88 19.27 -21.15
N LYS A 285 14.86 19.85 -21.84
CA LYS A 285 15.52 21.10 -21.44
C LYS A 285 14.54 22.27 -21.41
#